data_AF-A0AAF0Q3P8-F1
#
_entry.id   AF-A0AAF0Q3P8-F1
#
_cell.length_a   1.000
_cell.length_b   1.000
_cell.length_c   1.000
_cell.angle_alpha   90.00
_cell.angle_beta   90.00
_cell.angle_gamma   90.00
#
_symmetry.space_group_name_H-M   'P 1'
#
loop_
_entity.id
_entity.type
_entity.pdbx_description
1 polymer ?
#
loop_
_entity_poly.entity_id
_entity_poly.type
_entity_poly.pdbx_seq_one_letter_code
_entity_poly.pdbx_strand_id
1 'polypeptide(L)'
;MARKMISKGCFYHLIQVRDTDSNISTLELVLIVDESSKMFPNDLSGIPLKRQIDFGIGLLPDTQPISIPSYHMASIELKELKALLKDLLDKSFIRPNISPWGL
;
A
#
# COMPACT_ATOMS: atom_id res chain seq x y z
N MET A 1 23.18 47.68 -25.60
CA MET A 1 24.37 47.27 -26.38
C MET A 1 24.21 45.92 -27.07
N ALA A 2 23.69 44.87 -26.40
CA ALA A 2 23.53 43.52 -26.97
C ALA A 2 22.74 43.46 -28.30
N ARG A 3 21.60 44.16 -28.41
CA ARG A 3 20.78 44.19 -29.66
C ARG A 3 21.53 44.70 -30.89
N LYS A 4 22.48 45.62 -30.73
CA LYS A 4 23.28 46.20 -31.84
C LYS A 4 24.38 45.24 -32.34
N MET A 5 24.78 44.25 -31.52
CA MET A 5 25.78 43.25 -31.91
C MET A 5 25.15 42.08 -32.66
N ILE A 6 23.88 41.75 -32.38
CA ILE A 6 23.12 40.71 -33.10
C ILE A 6 22.91 41.10 -34.57
N SER A 7 22.61 42.37 -34.87
CA SER A 7 22.42 42.84 -36.25
C SER A 7 23.71 42.93 -37.08
N LYS A 8 24.87 42.73 -36.44
CA LYS A 8 26.19 42.68 -37.11
C LYS A 8 26.69 41.26 -37.37
N GLY A 9 25.87 40.24 -37.11
CA GLY A 9 26.20 38.84 -37.37
C GLY A 9 27.19 38.23 -36.39
N CYS A 10 27.40 38.85 -35.22
CA CYS A 10 28.28 38.27 -34.20
C CYS A 10 27.59 37.08 -33.52
N PHE A 11 28.31 35.96 -33.40
CA PHE A 11 27.85 34.80 -32.65
C PHE A 11 27.71 35.15 -31.16
N TYR A 12 26.54 34.86 -30.60
CA TYR A 12 26.29 34.95 -29.17
C TYR A 12 25.82 33.60 -28.66
N HIS A 13 26.20 33.26 -27.43
CA HIS A 13 25.67 32.09 -26.72
C HIS A 13 24.79 32.58 -25.59
N LEU A 14 23.55 32.11 -25.58
CA LEU A 14 22.61 32.34 -24.50
C LEU A 14 22.79 31.21 -23.49
N ILE A 15 23.33 31.55 -22.33
CA ILE A 15 23.45 30.60 -21.21
C ILE A 15 22.23 30.83 -20.31
N GLN A 16 21.34 29.85 -20.29
CA GLN A 16 20.25 29.82 -19.32
C GLN A 16 20.69 29.01 -18.12
N VAL A 17 20.84 29.67 -16.98
CA VAL A 17 21.08 29.01 -15.70
C VAL A 17 19.71 28.59 -15.15
N ARG A 18 19.51 27.29 -14.93
CA ARG A 18 18.39 26.79 -14.13
C ARG A 18 18.90 26.52 -12.73
N ASP A 19 18.21 27.11 -11.76
CA ASP A 19 18.42 26.86 -10.34
C ASP A 19 18.05 25.40 -10.05
N THR A 20 19.02 24.60 -9.61
CA THR A 20 18.85 23.18 -9.30
C THR A 20 18.36 22.92 -7.87
N ASP A 21 18.20 23.96 -7.05
CA ASP A 21 17.84 23.81 -5.63
C ASP A 21 16.36 23.99 -5.33
N SER A 22 15.51 24.16 -6.35
CA SER A 22 14.07 24.22 -6.13
C SER A 22 13.33 23.17 -6.95
N ASN A 23 12.63 22.30 -6.21
CA ASN A 23 11.60 21.38 -6.66
C ASN A 23 12.15 20.06 -7.24
N ILE A 24 12.06 18.98 -6.45
CA ILE A 24 11.60 17.71 -7.02
C ILE A 24 10.39 18.09 -7.87
N SER A 25 10.50 17.98 -9.18
CA SER A 25 9.49 18.55 -10.07
C SER A 25 8.16 17.90 -9.71
N THR A 26 7.08 18.68 -9.64
CA THR A 26 5.74 18.16 -9.33
C THR A 26 5.35 17.00 -10.25
N LEU A 27 5.92 16.97 -11.46
CA LEU A 27 5.82 15.86 -12.41
C LEU A 27 6.46 14.56 -11.89
N GLU A 28 7.63 14.63 -11.25
CA GLU A 28 8.31 13.48 -10.64
C GLU A 28 7.50 12.90 -9.47
N LEU A 29 6.92 13.76 -8.62
CA LEU A 29 6.04 13.32 -7.54
C LEU A 29 4.74 12.69 -8.08
N VAL A 30 4.15 13.28 -9.13
CA VAL A 30 2.95 12.72 -9.79
C VAL A 30 3.26 11.35 -10.40
N LEU A 31 4.43 11.17 -11.01
CA LEU A 31 4.87 9.87 -11.53
C LEU A 31 5.07 8.83 -10.42
N ILE A 32 5.68 9.21 -9.30
CA ILE A 32 5.84 8.32 -8.13
C ILE A 32 4.48 7.94 -7.53
N VAL A 33 3.53 8.87 -7.47
CA VAL A 33 2.17 8.61 -6.97
C VAL A 33 1.40 7.70 -7.93
N ASP A 34 1.55 7.87 -9.24
CA ASP A 34 0.92 7.01 -10.26
C ASP A 34 1.48 5.57 -10.21
N GLU A 35 2.80 5.43 -10.14
CA GLU A 35 3.46 4.11 -10.03
C GLU A 35 3.12 3.39 -8.71
N SER A 36 2.98 4.15 -7.61
CA SER A 36 2.60 3.59 -6.30
C SER A 36 1.10 3.36 -6.13
N SER A 37 0.23 4.02 -6.91
CA SER A 37 -1.22 3.78 -6.90
C SER A 37 -1.56 2.32 -7.24
N LYS A 38 -0.78 1.70 -8.13
CA LYS A 38 -0.90 0.27 -8.44
C LYS A 38 -0.44 -0.65 -7.30
N MET A 39 0.46 -0.19 -6.43
CA MET A 39 0.94 -0.93 -5.26
C MET A 39 0.00 -0.80 -4.05
N PHE A 40 -0.77 0.29 -3.98
CA PHE A 40 -1.71 0.58 -2.90
C PHE A 40 -3.14 0.78 -3.44
N PRO A 41 -3.77 -0.27 -3.99
CA PRO A 41 -5.14 -0.17 -4.45
C PRO A 41 -6.08 0.18 -3.29
N ASN A 42 -7.13 0.95 -3.56
CA ASN A 42 -8.15 1.33 -2.57
C ASN A 42 -8.84 0.13 -1.90
N ASP A 43 -8.84 -1.03 -2.55
CA ASP A 43 -9.32 -2.29 -1.99
C ASP A 43 -8.36 -3.44 -2.35
N LEU A 44 -8.23 -4.40 -1.43
CA LEU A 44 -7.34 -5.55 -1.60
C LEU A 44 -8.06 -6.65 -2.39
N SER A 45 -7.45 -7.15 -3.46
CA SER A 45 -8.04 -8.13 -4.40
C SER A 45 -8.13 -9.58 -3.87
N GLY A 46 -8.14 -9.77 -2.54
CA GLY A 46 -8.15 -11.08 -1.89
C GLY A 46 -6.75 -11.58 -1.48
N ILE A 47 -6.68 -12.80 -0.93
CA ILE A 47 -5.39 -13.41 -0.57
C ILE A 47 -4.60 -13.69 -1.86
N PRO A 48 -3.31 -13.33 -1.94
CA PRO A 48 -2.47 -13.77 -3.05
C PRO A 48 -2.46 -15.31 -3.09
N LEU A 49 -3.07 -15.87 -4.14
CA LEU A 49 -3.34 -17.31 -4.35
C LEU A 49 -2.12 -18.21 -4.12
N LYS A 50 -0.92 -17.70 -4.42
CA LYS A 50 0.33 -18.42 -4.25
C LYS A 50 1.46 -17.45 -3.98
N ARG A 51 1.92 -17.39 -2.74
CA ARG A 51 3.19 -16.74 -2.42
C ARG A 51 4.31 -17.69 -2.82
N GLN A 52 5.47 -17.15 -3.19
CA GLN A 52 6.65 -17.98 -3.46
C GLN A 52 7.15 -18.69 -2.19
N ILE A 53 6.75 -18.18 -1.03
CA ILE A 53 7.17 -18.65 0.30
C ILE A 53 5.90 -19.00 1.09
N ASP A 54 5.88 -20.22 1.64
CA ASP A 54 4.86 -20.64 2.59
C ASP A 54 5.18 -20.07 3.98
N PHE A 55 4.19 -19.42 4.58
CA PHE A 55 4.31 -18.88 5.94
C PHE A 55 3.85 -19.95 6.92
N GLY A 56 4.82 -20.57 7.61
CA GLY A 56 4.56 -21.49 8.71
C GLY A 56 4.66 -20.78 10.07
N ILE A 57 3.74 -21.11 10.98
CA ILE A 57 3.85 -20.71 12.39
C ILE A 57 4.51 -21.88 13.13
N GLY A 58 5.77 -21.71 13.53
CA GLY A 58 6.49 -22.69 14.35
C GLY A 58 6.02 -22.62 15.81
N LEU A 59 5.63 -23.76 16.38
CA LEU A 59 5.31 -23.89 17.79
C LEU A 59 6.50 -24.47 18.56
N LEU A 60 6.66 -24.11 19.82
CA LEU A 60 7.63 -24.77 20.69
C LEU A 60 7.20 -26.22 20.94
N PRO A 61 8.15 -27.14 21.17
CA PRO A 61 7.84 -28.48 21.66
C PRO A 61 6.91 -28.39 22.88
N ASP A 62 5.91 -29.27 22.93
CA ASP A 62 4.90 -29.35 24.00
C ASP A 62 3.86 -28.22 24.08
N THR A 63 3.82 -27.31 23.09
CA THR A 63 2.75 -26.30 23.03
C THR A 63 1.39 -26.98 22.79
N GLN A 64 0.48 -26.88 23.77
CA GLN A 64 -0.89 -27.36 23.63
C GLN A 64 -1.82 -26.25 23.12
N PRO A 65 -2.90 -26.59 22.39
CA PRO A 65 -3.92 -25.64 22.01
C PRO A 65 -4.56 -24.97 23.23
N ILE A 66 -4.70 -23.65 23.15
CA ILE A 66 -5.42 -22.86 24.15
C ILE A 66 -6.71 -22.36 23.50
N SER A 67 -7.82 -22.54 24.20
CA SER A 67 -9.13 -22.07 23.77
C SER A 67 -9.71 -21.14 24.83
N ILE A 68 -10.03 -19.92 24.43
CA ILE A 68 -10.51 -18.84 25.31
C ILE A 68 -11.89 -18.41 24.81
N PRO A 69 -12.89 -18.23 25.69
CA PRO A 69 -14.20 -17.73 25.27
C PRO A 69 -14.08 -16.36 24.62
N SER A 70 -14.93 -16.12 23.62
CA SER A 70 -15.02 -14.81 22.96
C SER A 70 -15.40 -13.72 23.94
N TYR A 71 -14.85 -12.52 23.74
CA TYR A 71 -15.17 -11.36 24.56
C TYR A 71 -16.65 -10.95 24.39
N HIS A 72 -17.26 -10.46 25.47
CA HIS A 72 -18.62 -9.93 25.42
C HIS A 72 -18.64 -8.54 24.77
N MET A 73 -19.19 -8.46 23.56
CA MET A 73 -19.36 -7.23 22.80
C MET A 73 -20.78 -6.69 22.92
N ALA A 74 -20.94 -5.37 22.87
CA ALA A 74 -22.25 -4.74 22.80
C ALA A 74 -22.94 -5.03 21.46
N SER A 75 -24.26 -4.84 21.39
CA SER A 75 -25.04 -5.12 20.17
C SER A 75 -24.58 -4.32 18.94
N ILE A 76 -24.07 -3.11 19.14
CA ILE A 76 -23.56 -2.27 18.05
C ILE A 76 -22.23 -2.80 17.50
N GLU A 77 -21.29 -3.14 18.38
CA GLU A 77 -20.01 -3.73 18.01
C GLU A 77 -20.20 -5.07 17.30
N LEU A 78 -21.13 -5.91 17.77
CA LEU A 78 -21.46 -7.17 17.11
C LEU A 78 -22.00 -6.98 15.69
N LYS A 79 -22.77 -5.91 15.44
CA LYS A 79 -23.29 -5.60 14.10
C LYS A 79 -22.16 -5.19 13.16
N GLU A 80 -21.24 -4.37 13.63
CA GLU A 80 -20.06 -3.93 12.87
C GLU A 80 -19.11 -5.11 12.60
N LEU A 81 -18.82 -5.93 13.61
CA LEU A 81 -18.00 -7.11 13.47
C LEU A 81 -18.58 -8.09 12.43
N LYS A 82 -19.89 -8.32 12.44
CA LYS A 82 -20.55 -9.16 11.43
C LYS A 82 -20.41 -8.61 10.02
N ALA A 83 -20.50 -7.28 9.85
CA ALA A 83 -20.31 -6.65 8.55
C ALA A 83 -18.87 -6.85 8.03
N LEU A 84 -17.87 -6.66 8.91
CA LEU A 84 -16.46 -6.89 8.58
C LEU A 84 -16.18 -8.36 8.24
N LEU A 85 -16.68 -9.30 9.04
CA LEU A 85 -16.50 -10.73 8.77
C LEU A 85 -17.10 -11.15 7.43
N LYS A 86 -18.25 -10.56 7.06
CA LYS A 86 -18.86 -10.81 5.75
C LYS A 86 -17.97 -10.30 4.61
N ASP A 87 -17.46 -9.07 4.69
CA ASP A 87 -16.55 -8.51 3.68
C ASP A 87 -15.29 -9.37 3.52
N LEU A 88 -14.70 -9.83 4.63
CA LEU A 88 -13.53 -10.71 4.61
C LEU A 88 -13.81 -12.09 4.03
N LEU A 89 -15.00 -12.66 4.25
CA LEU A 89 -15.44 -13.91 3.65
C LEU A 89 -15.65 -13.75 2.14
N ASP A 90 -16.34 -12.68 1.73
CA ASP A 90 -16.63 -12.39 0.33
C ASP A 90 -15.32 -12.18 -0.47
N LYS A 91 -14.31 -11.58 0.16
CA LYS A 91 -12.94 -11.42 -0.40
C LYS A 91 -12.04 -12.64 -0.25
N SER A 92 -12.56 -13.75 0.32
CA SER A 92 -11.81 -14.98 0.57
C SER A 92 -10.56 -14.81 1.45
N PHE A 93 -10.52 -13.78 2.31
CA PHE A 93 -9.44 -13.56 3.28
C PHE A 93 -9.50 -14.51 4.48
N ILE A 94 -10.70 -14.96 4.81
CA ILE A 94 -10.96 -15.93 5.87
C ILE A 94 -11.88 -17.03 5.36
N ARG A 95 -11.91 -18.14 6.08
CA ARG A 95 -12.86 -19.24 5.85
C ARG A 95 -13.30 -19.84 7.17
N PRO A 96 -14.51 -20.43 7.25
CA PRO A 96 -14.91 -21.21 8.41
C PRO A 96 -13.89 -22.33 8.68
N ASN A 97 -13.58 -22.56 9.96
CA ASN A 97 -12.65 -23.59 10.40
C ASN A 97 -13.10 -24.16 11.75
N ILE A 98 -12.74 -25.42 12.01
CA ILE A 98 -12.89 -26.08 13.30
C ILE A 98 -11.46 -26.30 13.82
N SER A 99 -11.06 -25.52 14.83
CA SER A 99 -9.70 -25.51 15.37
C SER A 99 -9.71 -25.82 16.86
N PRO A 100 -8.78 -26.64 17.38
CA PRO A 100 -8.64 -26.85 18.82
C PRO A 100 -8.16 -25.58 19.56
N TRP A 101 -7.72 -24.56 18.82
CA TRP A 101 -7.32 -23.25 19.33
C TRP A 101 -8.49 -22.25 19.46
N GLY A 102 -9.69 -22.65 19.07
CA GLY A 102 -10.93 -21.88 19.20
C GLY A 102 -11.93 -22.65 20.05
N LEU A 103 -12.85 -21.93 20.68
CA LEU A 103 -13.97 -22.48 21.45
C LEU A 103 -15.22 -22.51 20.58
#